data_AF-A0A1V4Z199-F1
#
_entry.id   AF-A0A1V4Z199-F1
#
_cell.length_a   1.000
_cell.length_b   1.000
_cell.length_c   1.000
_cell.angle_alpha   90.00
_cell.angle_beta   90.00
_cell.angle_gamma   90.00
#
_symmetry.space_group_name_H-M   'P 1'
#
loop_
_entity.id
_entity.type
_entity.pdbx_description
1 polymer ?
#
loop_
_entity_poly.entity_id
_entity_poly.type
_entity_poly.pdbx_seq_one_letter_code
_entity_poly.pdbx_strand_id
1 'polypeptide(L)'
;MGAAGTDVAIEAADVALMSDRLDRISYTIGLSRKTLGIIKQNTAFSVLVVLLLIAGVLIKTVVLASGMFIHEASIFIVILNGMRLLGYGRGTKSPQQDSNSKEGMKGGALPGQV
;
A
#
# COMPACT_ATOMS: atom_id res chain seq x y z
N MET A 1 -31.22 15.60 11.49
CA MET A 1 -30.85 14.46 12.36
C MET A 1 -30.99 13.18 11.55
N GLY A 2 -29.88 12.64 11.04
CA GLY A 2 -29.83 11.40 10.22
C GLY A 2 -28.86 10.34 10.77
N ALA A 3 -28.34 10.55 11.98
CA ALA A 3 -27.29 9.73 12.59
C ALA A 3 -27.72 8.27 12.86
N ALA A 4 -29.00 8.01 13.10
CA ALA A 4 -29.51 6.67 13.42
C ALA A 4 -29.45 5.68 12.24
N GLY A 5 -29.52 6.16 10.99
CA GLY A 5 -29.44 5.29 9.80
C GLY A 5 -28.00 5.03 9.33
N THR A 6 -27.10 5.99 9.54
CA THR A 6 -25.68 5.85 9.22
C THR A 6 -24.95 4.84 10.10
N ASP A 7 -25.30 4.75 11.38
CA ASP A 7 -24.61 3.85 12.32
C ASP A 7 -24.92 2.37 12.03
N VAL A 8 -26.21 2.05 11.83
CA VAL A 8 -26.67 0.71 11.42
C VAL A 8 -26.13 0.33 10.03
N ALA A 9 -26.07 1.28 9.09
CA ALA A 9 -25.52 1.04 7.77
C ALA A 9 -24.00 0.79 7.80
N ILE A 10 -23.26 1.44 8.71
CA ILE A 10 -21.82 1.21 8.91
C ILE A 10 -21.57 -0.14 9.56
N GLU A 11 -22.39 -0.54 10.54
CA GLU A 11 -22.26 -1.85 11.21
C GLU A 11 -22.49 -3.03 10.26
N ALA A 12 -23.43 -2.90 9.33
CA ALA A 12 -23.76 -3.94 8.36
C ALA A 12 -22.84 -3.97 7.12
N ALA A 13 -21.99 -2.95 6.93
CA ALA A 13 -21.15 -2.85 5.73
C ALA A 13 -19.79 -3.53 5.91
N ASP A 14 -19.40 -4.39 4.97
CA ASP A 14 -18.05 -4.96 4.90
C ASP A 14 -16.98 -3.89 4.64
N VAL A 15 -17.37 -2.75 4.06
CA VAL A 15 -16.51 -1.63 3.71
C VAL A 15 -17.23 -0.31 3.97
N ALA A 16 -16.73 0.49 4.92
CA ALA A 16 -17.20 1.84 5.19
C ALA A 16 -16.25 2.89 4.59
N LEU A 17 -16.80 3.91 3.95
CA LEU A 17 -16.04 5.05 3.44
C LEU A 17 -16.06 6.17 4.47
N MET A 18 -14.89 6.56 4.96
CA MET A 18 -14.74 7.63 5.96
C MET A 18 -14.87 9.05 5.35
N SER A 19 -15.08 9.13 4.04
CA SER A 19 -15.28 10.37 3.29
C SER A 19 -16.38 10.18 2.25
N ASP A 20 -17.14 11.22 1.95
CA ASP A 20 -18.23 11.22 0.95
C ASP A 20 -17.74 11.11 -0.52
N ARG A 21 -16.45 10.83 -0.70
CA ARG A 21 -15.77 10.74 -1.99
C ARG A 21 -15.92 9.36 -2.62
N LEU A 22 -17.01 9.17 -3.36
CA LEU A 22 -17.28 7.94 -4.12
C LEU A 22 -16.20 7.65 -5.18
N ASP A 23 -15.44 8.67 -5.61
CA ASP A 23 -14.28 8.50 -6.51
C ASP A 23 -13.17 7.61 -5.90
N ARG A 24 -13.11 7.47 -4.57
CA ARG A 24 -12.18 6.58 -3.88
C ARG A 24 -12.52 5.10 -4.03
N ILE A 25 -13.78 4.74 -4.34
CA ILE A 25 -14.21 3.34 -4.50
C ILE A 25 -13.44 2.67 -5.65
N SER A 26 -13.33 3.35 -6.79
CA SER A 26 -12.61 2.83 -7.95
C SER A 26 -11.11 2.60 -7.64
N TYR A 27 -10.50 3.53 -6.90
CA TYR A 27 -9.12 3.38 -6.41
C TYR A 27 -8.96 2.18 -5.48
N THR A 28 -9.85 2.03 -4.49
CA THR A 28 -9.81 0.93 -3.51
C THR A 28 -10.01 -0.44 -4.18
N ILE A 29 -10.92 -0.54 -5.15
CA ILE A 29 -11.11 -1.77 -5.95
C ILE A 29 -9.85 -2.07 -6.76
N GLY A 30 -9.23 -1.05 -7.38
CA GLY A 30 -7.99 -1.20 -8.12
C GLY A 30 -6.83 -1.70 -7.25
N LEU A 31 -6.70 -1.15 -6.04
CA LEU A 31 -5.73 -1.58 -5.04
C LEU A 31 -5.99 -3.04 -4.64
N SER A 32 -7.23 -3.36 -4.26
CA SER A 32 -7.65 -4.70 -3.86
C SER A 32 -7.32 -5.77 -4.91
N ARG A 33 -7.60 -5.49 -6.20
CA ARG A 33 -7.25 -6.41 -7.29
C ARG A 33 -5.74 -6.67 -7.39
N LYS A 34 -4.91 -5.63 -7.21
CA LYS A 34 -3.45 -5.81 -7.19
C LYS A 34 -2.99 -6.56 -5.95
N THR A 35 -3.57 -6.28 -4.78
CA THR A 35 -3.33 -7.02 -3.55
C THR A 35 -3.60 -8.51 -3.75
N LEU A 36 -4.75 -8.86 -4.33
CA LEU A 36 -5.11 -10.26 -4.63
C LEU A 36 -4.13 -10.91 -5.59
N GLY A 37 -3.63 -10.18 -6.58
CA GLY A 37 -2.58 -10.67 -7.48
C GLY A 37 -1.30 -11.07 -6.72
N ILE A 38 -0.83 -10.20 -5.82
CA ILE A 38 0.35 -10.44 -4.99
C ILE A 38 0.12 -11.60 -4.00
N ILE A 39 -1.06 -11.66 -3.38
CA ILE A 39 -1.44 -12.77 -2.47
C ILE A 39 -1.37 -14.10 -3.22
N LYS A 40 -1.97 -14.20 -4.42
CA LYS A 40 -1.94 -15.45 -5.20
C LYS A 40 -0.53 -15.89 -5.55
N GLN A 41 0.36 -14.95 -5.89
CA GLN A 41 1.78 -15.24 -6.15
C GLN A 41 2.51 -15.71 -4.88
N ASN A 42 2.33 -15.00 -3.77
CA ASN A 42 2.93 -15.35 -2.49
C ASN A 42 2.49 -16.73 -2.03
N THR A 43 1.20 -17.03 -2.07
CA THR A 43 0.66 -18.34 -1.69
C THR A 43 1.20 -19.45 -2.59
N ALA A 44 1.22 -19.24 -3.91
CA ALA A 44 1.76 -20.23 -4.84
C ALA A 44 3.25 -20.51 -4.57
N PHE A 45 4.04 -19.47 -4.31
CA PHE A 45 5.46 -19.59 -3.96
C PHE A 45 5.66 -20.33 -2.64
N SER A 46 4.94 -19.95 -1.58
CA SER A 46 5.03 -20.61 -0.27
C SER A 46 4.69 -22.09 -0.36
N VAL A 47 3.61 -22.45 -1.07
CA VAL A 47 3.23 -23.86 -1.28
C VAL A 47 4.34 -24.60 -2.02
N LEU A 48 4.92 -24.00 -3.07
CA LEU A 48 6.00 -24.60 -3.83
C LEU A 48 7.23 -24.88 -2.96
N VAL A 49 7.65 -23.92 -2.13
CA VAL A 49 8.79 -24.10 -1.22
C VAL A 49 8.54 -25.24 -0.23
N VAL A 50 7.35 -25.28 0.37
CA VAL A 50 6.98 -26.35 1.31
C VAL A 50 7.01 -27.72 0.62
N LEU A 51 6.46 -27.83 -0.59
CA LEU A 51 6.47 -29.09 -1.35
C LEU A 51 7.89 -29.52 -1.71
N LEU A 52 8.76 -28.59 -2.13
CA LEU A 52 10.16 -28.89 -2.42
C LEU A 52 10.92 -29.37 -1.18
N LEU A 53 10.71 -28.73 -0.03
CA LEU A 53 11.35 -29.16 1.21
C LEU A 53 10.88 -30.54 1.65
N ILE A 54 9.57 -30.81 1.59
CA ILE A 54 9.02 -32.14 1.90
C ILE A 54 9.63 -33.20 0.97
N ALA A 55 9.65 -32.95 -0.35
CA ALA A 55 10.25 -33.87 -1.31
C ALA A 55 11.74 -34.10 -1.04
N GLY A 56 12.51 -33.05 -0.75
CA GLY A 56 13.94 -33.14 -0.45
C GLY A 56 14.24 -33.91 0.84
N VAL A 57 13.37 -33.83 1.84
CA VAL A 57 13.47 -34.63 3.07
C VAL A 57 13.17 -36.11 2.78
N LEU A 58 12.16 -36.42 1.96
CA LEU A 58 11.83 -37.80 1.60
C LEU A 58 12.95 -38.51 0.82
N ILE A 59 13.65 -37.77 -0.05
CA ILE A 59 14.80 -38.27 -0.83
C ILE A 59 16.09 -38.27 0.03
N LYS A 60 16.02 -37.92 1.33
CA LYS A 60 17.16 -37.78 2.26
C LYS A 60 18.28 -36.86 1.77
N THR A 61 17.95 -35.93 0.87
CA THR A 61 18.92 -34.97 0.31
C THR A 61 19.04 -33.73 1.18
N VAL A 62 17.98 -33.40 1.93
CA VAL A 62 17.93 -32.19 2.78
C VAL A 62 18.22 -32.55 4.23
N VAL A 63 19.24 -31.89 4.80
CA VAL A 63 19.54 -31.93 6.24
C VAL A 63 18.64 -30.89 6.95
N LEU A 64 18.09 -31.25 8.12
CA LEU A 64 17.14 -30.41 8.87
C LEU A 64 17.56 -28.94 9.00
N ALA A 65 18.84 -28.68 9.30
CA ALA A 65 19.38 -27.32 9.44
C ALA A 65 19.29 -26.52 8.12
N SER A 66 19.67 -27.13 7.00
CA SER A 66 19.59 -26.49 5.68
C SER A 66 18.15 -26.24 5.22
N GLY A 67 17.23 -27.17 5.53
CA GLY A 67 15.82 -27.03 5.19
C GLY A 67 15.17 -25.88 5.96
N MET A 68 15.47 -25.75 7.26
CA MET A 68 15.02 -24.62 8.08
C MET A 68 15.56 -23.29 7.55
N PHE A 69 16.85 -23.22 7.21
CA PHE A 69 17.43 -22.00 6.64
C PHE A 69 16.73 -21.56 5.33
N ILE A 70 16.45 -22.50 4.42
CA ILE A 70 15.73 -22.21 3.17
C ILE A 70 14.28 -21.78 3.46
N HIS A 71 13.62 -22.40 4.44
CA HIS A 71 12.28 -22.00 4.86
C HIS A 71 12.26 -20.55 5.34
N GLU A 72 13.16 -20.16 6.24
CA GLU A 72 13.27 -18.79 6.74
C GLU A 72 13.63 -17.80 5.62
N ALA A 73 14.56 -18.16 4.73
CA ALA A 73 14.92 -17.33 3.57
C ALA A 73 13.72 -17.09 2.63
N SER A 74 12.84 -18.08 2.47
CA SER A 74 11.65 -17.94 1.62
C SER A 74 10.65 -16.91 2.15
N ILE A 75 10.55 -16.75 3.48
CA ILE A 75 9.66 -15.78 4.12
C ILE A 75 10.10 -14.36 3.75
N PHE A 76 11.40 -14.09 3.74
CA PHE A 76 11.92 -12.78 3.31
C PHE A 76 11.55 -12.45 1.86
N ILE A 77 11.61 -13.43 0.95
CA ILE A 77 11.21 -13.23 -0.46
C ILE A 77 9.73 -12.86 -0.57
N VAL A 78 8.87 -13.55 0.18
CA VAL A 78 7.42 -13.29 0.22
C VAL A 78 7.12 -11.89 0.77
N ILE A 79 7.82 -11.48 1.83
CA ILE A 79 7.70 -10.14 2.43
C ILE A 79 8.10 -9.07 1.41
N LEU A 80 9.25 -9.23 0.75
CA LEU A 80 9.72 -8.30 -0.28
C LEU A 80 8.71 -8.16 -1.43
N ASN A 81 8.11 -9.27 -1.87
CA ASN A 81 7.05 -9.23 -2.89
C ASN A 81 5.79 -8.49 -2.38
N GLY A 82 5.43 -8.68 -1.11
CA GLY A 82 4.36 -7.93 -0.44
C GLY A 82 4.61 -6.43 -0.38
N MET A 83 5.85 -6.01 -0.08
CA MET A 83 6.24 -4.60 0.00
C MET A 83 6.04 -3.83 -1.31
N ARG A 84 6.02 -4.51 -2.47
CA ARG A 84 5.72 -3.89 -3.77
C ARG A 84 4.36 -3.20 -3.80
N LEU A 85 3.40 -3.68 -3.01
CA LEU A 85 2.07 -3.08 -2.90
C LEU A 85 2.09 -1.68 -2.27
N LEU A 86 3.08 -1.38 -1.42
CA LEU A 86 3.22 -0.08 -0.73
C LEU A 86 3.47 1.09 -1.70
N GLY A 87 3.93 0.79 -2.91
CA GLY A 87 4.09 1.77 -3.99
C GLY A 87 2.80 2.06 -4.77
N TYR A 88 1.70 1.34 -4.51
CA TYR A 88 0.45 1.55 -5.23
C TYR A 88 -0.14 2.93 -4.90
N GLY A 89 -0.34 3.76 -5.93
CA GLY A 89 -0.94 5.09 -5.78
C GLY A 89 0.02 6.21 -5.37
N ARG A 90 1.32 5.93 -5.20
CA ARG A 90 2.35 6.97 -5.01
C ARG A 90 2.68 7.65 -6.36
N GLY A 91 1.72 8.42 -6.87
CA GLY A 91 1.99 9.41 -7.90
C GLY A 91 2.77 10.56 -7.28
N THR A 92 4.05 10.68 -7.61
CA THR A 92 4.87 11.85 -7.31
C THR A 92 4.28 13.07 -8.01
N LYS A 93 3.43 13.83 -7.33
CA LYS A 93 3.10 15.20 -7.73
C LYS A 93 3.36 16.12 -6.56
N SER A 94 4.49 16.81 -6.62
CA SER A 94 4.66 18.18 -6.10
C SER A 94 5.95 18.79 -6.66
N PRO A 95 5.91 19.36 -7.88
CA PRO A 95 6.74 20.51 -8.19
C PRO A 95 5.83 21.70 -8.45
N GLN A 96 5.43 22.42 -7.40
CA GLN A 96 4.98 23.80 -7.55
C GLN A 96 5.06 24.52 -6.20
N GLN A 97 6.29 24.85 -5.80
CA GLN A 97 6.54 25.83 -4.76
C GLN A 97 6.43 27.22 -5.39
N ASP A 98 5.22 27.76 -5.36
CA ASP A 98 4.89 29.11 -4.93
C ASP A 98 5.89 30.20 -5.32
N SER A 99 5.90 30.58 -6.61
CA SER A 99 6.58 31.79 -7.10
C SER A 99 5.80 33.08 -6.77
N ASN A 100 4.82 33.05 -5.86
CA ASN A 100 3.97 34.21 -5.53
C ASN A 100 4.42 34.97 -4.27
N SER A 101 5.71 35.32 -4.20
CA SER A 101 6.25 36.25 -3.18
C SER A 101 6.69 37.60 -3.77
N LYS A 102 6.26 37.96 -4.99
CA LYS A 102 6.66 39.23 -5.64
C LYS A 102 5.59 40.33 -5.67
N GLU A 103 4.48 40.21 -4.94
CA GLU A 103 3.46 41.27 -4.88
C GLU A 103 3.51 42.13 -3.60
N GLY A 104 4.30 41.76 -2.59
CA GLY A 104 4.36 42.47 -1.30
C GLY A 104 5.21 43.75 -1.23
N MET A 105 5.91 44.15 -2.29
CA MET A 105 6.95 45.21 -2.20
C MET A 105 6.59 46.54 -2.88
N LYS A 106 5.34 46.76 -3.30
CA LYS A 106 4.93 48.02 -3.98
C LYS A 106 4.01 48.95 -3.16
N GLY A 107 3.89 48.72 -1.85
CA GLY A 107 2.90 49.39 -1.00
C GLY A 107 3.42 50.37 0.06
N GLY A 108 4.64 50.91 -0.03
CA GLY A 108 5.16 51.73 1.07
C GLY A 108 6.24 52.74 0.69
N ALA A 109 5.87 53.81 -0.01
CA ALA A 109 6.62 55.07 0.00
C ALA A 109 5.77 56.23 -0.55
N LEU A 110 5.11 56.95 0.35
CA LEU A 110 4.73 58.36 0.19
C LEU A 110 4.90 58.99 1.59
N PRO A 111 5.02 60.31 1.75
CA PRO A 111 5.59 61.35 0.88
C PRO A 111 6.57 62.24 1.69
N GLY A 112 7.49 62.93 1.00
CA GLY A 112 8.24 64.01 1.64
C GLY A 112 9.56 64.29 0.97
N GLN A 113 9.54 65.07 -0.12
CA GLN A 113 10.62 65.99 -0.49
C GLN A 113 10.00 67.17 -1.27
N VAL A 114 10.20 68.35 -0.67
CA VAL A 114 10.20 69.75 -1.17
C VAL A 114 9.23 70.18 -2.28
#